data_AF-A0A2W2BCC4-F1
#
_entry.id   AF-A0A2W2BCC4-F1
#
_cell.length_a   1.000
_cell.length_b   1.000
_cell.length_c   1.000
_cell.angle_alpha   90.00
_cell.angle_beta   90.00
_cell.angle_gamma   90.00
#
_symmetry.space_group_name_H-M   'P 1'
#
loop_
_entity.id
_entity.type
_entity.pdbx_description
1 polymer ?
#
loop_
_entity_poly.entity_id
_entity_poly.type
_entity_poly.pdbx_seq_one_letter_code
_entity_poly.pdbx_strand_id
1 'polypeptide(L)'
;MFDLILLPLFFAWRNSIRARMKGQNGFVWGFITFLIFEAFEMIGFTISVLGFYHVPPTKDALSAFVSNPPMASSLFVLFCGLGGYLLIRFILDRMSGKRVNNGQQE
;
A
#
# COMPACT_ATOMS: atom_id res chain seq x y z
N MET A 1 -15.85 1.99 1.69
CA MET A 1 -15.61 1.12 0.51
C MET A 1 -14.90 1.87 -0.62
N PHE A 2 -15.27 3.11 -0.93
CA PHE A 2 -14.53 3.94 -1.92
C PHE A 2 -13.04 4.12 -1.59
N ASP A 3 -12.68 4.26 -0.31
CA ASP A 3 -11.29 4.44 0.12
C ASP A 3 -10.42 3.20 -0.14
N LEU A 4 -11.00 1.99 -0.12
CA LEU A 4 -10.27 0.72 -0.28
C LEU A 4 -9.71 0.53 -1.68
N ILE A 5 -10.22 1.24 -2.69
CA ILE A 5 -9.76 1.07 -4.08
C ILE A 5 -9.12 2.36 -4.59
N LEU A 6 -9.73 3.52 -4.32
CA LEU A 6 -9.24 4.77 -4.87
C LEU A 6 -7.88 5.17 -4.28
N LEU A 7 -7.66 4.93 -2.99
CA LEU A 7 -6.41 5.26 -2.34
C LEU A 7 -5.22 4.40 -2.82
N PRO A 8 -5.30 3.06 -2.85
CA PRO A 8 -4.21 2.25 -3.41
C PRO A 8 -3.98 2.53 -4.89
N LEU A 9 -5.02 2.82 -5.68
CA LEU A 9 -4.85 3.26 -7.07
C LEU A 9 -4.11 4.60 -7.19
N PHE A 10 -4.44 5.57 -6.33
CA PHE A 10 -3.73 6.84 -6.28
C PHE A 10 -2.25 6.65 -5.92
N PHE A 11 -1.95 5.82 -4.91
CA PHE A 11 -0.56 5.51 -4.53
C PHE A 11 0.20 4.75 -5.61
N ALA A 12 -0.44 3.77 -6.26
CA ALA A 12 0.10 3.05 -7.41
C ALA A 12 0.43 4.01 -8.56
N TRP A 13 -0.45 4.96 -8.86
CA TRP A 13 -0.20 5.98 -9.87
C TRP A 13 1.00 6.87 -9.52
N ARG A 14 1.12 7.32 -8.26
CA ARG A 14 2.25 8.13 -7.79
C ARG A 14 3.59 7.40 -7.92
N ASN A 15 3.64 6.13 -7.52
CA ASN A 15 4.86 5.33 -7.65
C ASN A 15 5.16 4.95 -9.10
N SER A 16 4.14 4.77 -9.96
CA SER A 16 4.31 4.56 -11.39
C SER A 16 5.00 5.75 -12.07
N ILE A 17 4.56 6.99 -11.78
CA ILE A 17 5.23 8.19 -12.29
C ILE A 17 6.68 8.24 -11.81
N ARG A 18 6.92 7.96 -10.51
CA ARG A 18 8.26 7.96 -9.93
C ARG A 18 9.19 6.94 -10.56
N ALA A 19 8.70 5.75 -10.85
CA ALA A 19 9.43 4.72 -11.56
C ALA A 19 9.82 5.18 -12.98
N ARG A 20 8.88 5.80 -13.72
CA ARG A 20 9.15 6.36 -15.07
C ARG A 20 10.25 7.43 -15.03
N MET A 21 10.22 8.33 -14.04
CA MET A 21 11.27 9.35 -13.85
C MET A 21 12.66 8.75 -13.58
N LYS A 22 12.72 7.49 -13.17
CA LYS A 22 13.98 6.76 -12.94
C LYS A 22 14.35 5.81 -14.08
N GLY A 23 13.65 5.87 -15.20
CA GLY A 23 13.86 4.99 -16.36
C GLY A 23 13.38 3.55 -16.12
N GLN A 24 12.54 3.33 -15.12
CA GLN A 24 11.93 2.02 -14.81
C GLN A 24 10.54 1.91 -15.44
N ASN A 25 10.03 0.68 -15.59
CA ASN A 25 8.68 0.46 -16.09
C ASN A 25 7.62 0.89 -15.04
N GLY A 26 6.96 2.02 -15.30
CA GLY A 26 5.95 2.57 -14.38
C GLY A 26 4.76 1.66 -14.13
N PHE A 27 4.31 0.91 -15.14
CA PHE A 27 3.16 0.01 -14.98
C PHE A 27 3.47 -1.10 -13.98
N VAL A 28 4.64 -1.74 -14.13
CA VAL A 28 5.10 -2.81 -13.22
C VAL A 28 5.22 -2.29 -11.79
N TRP A 29 5.86 -1.14 -11.58
CA TRP A 29 6.03 -0.58 -10.24
C TRP A 29 4.75 -0.04 -9.62
N GLY A 30 3.82 0.47 -10.42
CA GLY A 30 2.48 0.82 -9.97
C GLY A 30 1.71 -0.43 -9.50
N PHE A 31 1.75 -1.50 -10.29
CA PHE A 31 1.10 -2.77 -9.93
C PHE A 31 1.71 -3.41 -8.68
N ILE A 32 3.05 -3.41 -8.54
CA ILE A 32 3.74 -3.87 -7.32
C ILE A 32 3.32 -3.02 -6.11
N THR A 33 3.22 -1.70 -6.27
CA THR A 33 2.76 -0.81 -5.19
C THR A 33 1.35 -1.19 -4.73
N PHE A 34 0.44 -1.44 -5.67
CA PHE A 34 -0.93 -1.87 -5.38
C PHE A 34 -0.92 -3.18 -4.57
N LEU A 35 -0.23 -4.22 -5.07
CA LEU A 35 -0.19 -5.53 -4.39
C LEU A 35 0.42 -5.46 -2.99
N ILE A 36 1.48 -4.67 -2.80
CA ILE A 36 2.15 -4.55 -1.50
C ILE A 36 1.31 -3.75 -0.51
N PHE A 37 0.58 -2.73 -0.98
CA PHE A 37 -0.38 -2.02 -0.14
C PHE A 37 -1.46 -2.99 0.39
N GLU A 38 -2.11 -3.74 -0.50
CA GLU A 38 -3.15 -4.73 -0.14
C GLU A 38 -2.60 -5.82 0.79
N ALA A 39 -1.39 -6.32 0.53
CA ALA A 39 -0.77 -7.32 1.39
C ALA A 39 -0.56 -6.81 2.82
N PHE A 40 -0.13 -5.55 2.98
CA PHE A 40 0.06 -4.96 4.30
C PHE A 40 -1.26 -4.63 4.99
N GLU A 41 -2.30 -4.24 4.26
CA GLU A 41 -3.64 -4.10 4.83
C GLU A 41 -4.17 -5.45 5.33
N MET A 42 -4.01 -6.55 4.58
CA MET A 42 -4.40 -7.88 5.04
C MET A 42 -3.65 -8.32 6.30
N ILE A 43 -2.36 -7.99 6.41
CA ILE A 43 -1.57 -8.23 7.62
C ILE A 43 -2.14 -7.41 8.79
N GLY A 44 -2.34 -6.10 8.59
CA GLY A 44 -2.92 -5.21 9.60
C GLY A 44 -4.29 -5.69 10.06
N PHE A 45 -5.14 -6.11 9.12
CA PHE A 45 -6.48 -6.62 9.39
C PHE A 45 -6.43 -7.88 10.26
N THR A 46 -5.56 -8.82 9.90
CA THR A 46 -5.36 -10.06 10.66
C THR A 46 -4.91 -9.75 12.09
N ILE A 47 -3.96 -8.84 12.25
CA ILE A 47 -3.49 -8.39 13.58
C ILE A 47 -4.62 -7.74 14.37
N SER A 48 -5.42 -6.86 13.75
CA SER A 48 -6.54 -6.20 14.43
C SER A 48 -7.60 -7.19 14.90
N VAL A 49 -7.98 -8.16 14.08
CA VAL A 49 -8.98 -9.18 14.46
C VAL A 49 -8.46 -10.01 15.63
N LEU A 50 -7.22 -10.50 15.56
CA LEU A 50 -6.62 -11.30 16.64
C LEU A 50 -6.43 -10.49 17.93
N GLY A 51 -6.05 -9.22 17.81
CA GLY A 51 -5.80 -8.34 18.94
C GLY A 51 -7.07 -7.91 19.68
N PHE A 52 -8.18 -7.67 18.99
CA PHE A 52 -9.43 -7.23 19.61
C PHE A 52 -10.29 -8.35 20.14
N TYR A 53 -10.32 -9.51 19.47
CA TYR A 53 -11.22 -10.59 19.87
C TYR A 53 -10.57 -11.57 20.85
N HIS A 54 -9.24 -11.63 20.99
CA HIS A 54 -8.53 -12.52 21.93
C HIS A 54 -8.91 -14.02 21.85
N VAL A 55 -9.67 -14.44 20.83
CA VAL A 55 -10.09 -15.81 20.55
C VAL A 55 -9.78 -16.17 19.09
N PRO A 56 -9.74 -17.48 18.75
CA PRO A 56 -9.61 -17.91 17.37
C PRO A 56 -10.65 -17.19 16.50
N PRO A 57 -10.29 -16.74 15.27
CA PRO A 57 -11.22 -16.02 14.42
C PRO A 57 -12.38 -16.93 14.02
N THR A 58 -13.47 -16.88 14.79
CA THR A 58 -14.74 -17.50 14.42
C THR A 58 -15.39 -16.68 13.31
N LYS A 59 -16.20 -17.32 12.47
CA LYS A 59 -16.92 -16.64 11.37
C LYS A 59 -17.76 -15.47 11.89
N ASP A 60 -18.36 -15.64 13.08
CA ASP A 60 -19.20 -14.64 13.71
C ASP A 60 -18.37 -13.42 14.16
N ALA A 61 -17.22 -13.62 14.80
CA ALA A 61 -16.31 -12.54 15.19
C ALA A 61 -15.81 -11.74 13.97
N LEU A 62 -15.50 -12.43 12.87
CA LEU A 62 -15.10 -11.79 11.62
C LEU A 62 -16.23 -10.95 11.04
N SER A 63 -17.46 -11.48 10.99
CA SER A 63 -18.62 -10.73 10.49
C SER A 63 -18.95 -9.51 11.37
N ALA A 64 -18.86 -9.64 12.69
CA ALA A 64 -19.06 -8.54 13.63
C ALA A 64 -18.03 -7.43 13.40
N PHE A 65 -16.75 -7.79 13.28
CA PHE A 65 -15.68 -6.84 13.00
C PHE A 65 -15.85 -6.12 11.66
N VAL A 66 -16.24 -6.83 10.60
CA VAL A 66 -16.45 -6.21 9.28
C VAL A 66 -17.67 -5.29 9.29
N SER A 67 -18.72 -5.65 10.03
CA SER A 67 -19.95 -4.85 10.10
C SER A 67 -19.78 -3.54 10.88
N ASN A 68 -18.95 -3.54 11.92
CA ASN A 68 -18.71 -2.37 12.75
C ASN A 68 -17.26 -2.36 13.27
N PRO A 69 -16.28 -2.08 12.40
CA PRO A 69 -14.89 -2.13 12.79
C PRO A 69 -14.59 -0.98 13.76
N PRO A 70 -13.92 -1.25 14.90
CA PRO A 70 -13.45 -0.20 15.78
C PRO A 70 -12.59 0.80 15.00
N MET A 71 -12.83 2.10 15.18
CA MET A 71 -12.13 3.16 14.44
C MET A 71 -10.59 3.03 14.53
N ALA A 72 -10.08 2.66 15.71
CA ALA A 72 -8.65 2.42 15.92
C ALA A 72 -8.10 1.28 15.04
N SER A 73 -8.89 0.22 14.84
CA SER A 73 -8.50 -0.89 13.95
C SER A 73 -8.49 -0.44 12.49
N SER A 74 -9.53 0.27 12.04
CA SER A 74 -9.59 0.79 10.67
C SER A 74 -8.41 1.70 10.34
N LEU A 75 -8.05 2.59 11.28
CA LEU A 75 -6.87 3.44 11.13
C LEU A 75 -5.57 2.63 11.11
N PHE A 76 -5.43 1.66 12.00
CA PHE A 76 -4.24 0.80 12.05
C PHE A 76 -4.04 0.02 10.74
N VAL A 77 -5.10 -0.58 10.19
CA VAL A 77 -5.07 -1.28 8.89
C VAL A 77 -4.60 -0.33 7.79
N LEU A 78 -5.18 0.88 7.74
CA LEU A 78 -4.79 1.90 6.77
C LEU A 78 -3.33 2.32 6.93
N PHE A 79 -2.84 2.46 8.17
CA PHE A 79 -1.43 2.75 8.46
C PHE A 79 -0.51 1.62 8.00
N CYS A 80 -0.91 0.35 8.14
CA CYS A 80 -0.17 -0.77 7.60
C CYS A 80 -0.08 -0.68 6.07
N GLY A 81 -1.20 -0.47 5.37
CA GLY A 81 -1.22 -0.27 3.92
C GLY A 81 -0.33 0.89 3.47
N LEU A 82 -0.42 2.04 4.15
CA LEU A 82 0.45 3.19 3.92
C LEU A 82 1.94 2.82 4.09
N GLY A 83 2.27 1.99 5.07
CA GLY A 83 3.61 1.43 5.26
C GLY A 83 4.10 0.64 4.04
N GLY A 84 3.24 -0.20 3.45
CA GLY A 84 3.55 -0.93 2.22
C GLY A 84 3.83 0.00 1.03
N TYR A 85 3.00 1.04 0.85
CA TYR A 85 3.25 2.07 -0.15
C TYR A 85 4.59 2.79 0.07
N LEU A 86 4.88 3.21 1.30
CA LEU A 86 6.12 3.91 1.66
C LEU A 86 7.35 3.01 1.47
N LEU A 87 7.23 1.70 1.71
CA LEU A 87 8.30 0.74 1.43
C LEU A 87 8.67 0.72 -0.05
N ILE A 88 7.68 0.60 -0.95
CA ILE A 88 7.95 0.64 -2.39
C ILE A 88 8.50 2.00 -2.81
N ARG A 89 7.97 3.08 -2.26
CA ARG A 89 8.50 4.42 -2.51
C ARG A 89 9.97 4.55 -2.08
N PHE A 90 10.34 4.01 -0.93
CA PHE A 90 11.70 3.99 -0.43
C PHE A 90 12.64 3.19 -1.34
N ILE A 91 12.21 2.01 -1.80
CA ILE A 91 12.97 1.19 -2.76
C ILE A 91 13.16 1.95 -4.07
N LEU A 92 12.09 2.52 -4.61
CA LEU A 92 12.15 3.36 -5.81
C LEU A 92 13.14 4.50 -5.64
N ASP A 93 13.14 5.19 -4.49
CA ASP A 93 14.05 6.30 -4.20
C ASP A 93 15.53 5.88 -4.13
N ARG A 94 15.81 4.65 -3.70
CA ARG A 94 17.17 4.09 -3.65
C ARG A 94 17.67 3.54 -4.97
N MET A 95 16.80 3.27 -5.94
CA MET A 95 17.26 2.88 -7.27
C MET A 95 18.00 4.02 -7.97
N SER A 96 19.16 3.71 -8.56
CA SER A 96 19.89 4.62 -9.43
C SER A 96 19.05 4.88 -10.68
N GLY A 97 18.52 6.10 -10.78
CA GLY A 97 17.90 6.55 -12.02
C GLY A 97 19.01 6.89 -13.02
N LYS A 98 18.84 6.51 -14.29
CA LYS A 98 19.48 7.29 -15.35
C LYS A 98 18.92 8.70 -15.20
N ARG A 99 19.72 9.67 -14.73
CA ARG A 99 19.39 11.08 -14.97
C ARG A 99 19.20 11.15 -16.47
N VAL A 100 18.02 11.56 -16.92
CA VAL A 100 17.88 12.08 -18.27
C VAL A 100 18.83 13.28 -18.27
N ASN A 101 20.04 13.08 -18.80
CA ASN A 101 20.89 14.18 -19.23
C ASN A 101 20.07 14.79 -20.37
N ASN A 102 19.21 15.75 -20.02
CA ASN A 102 18.72 16.70 -21.00
C ASN A 102 19.99 17.28 -21.62
N GLY A 103 20.23 16.95 -22.89
CA GLY A 103 21.37 17.44 -23.62
C GLY A 103 21.46 18.96 -23.47
N GLN A 104 22.39 19.41 -22.65
CA GLN A 104 23.26 20.50 -23.05
C GLN A 104 24.46 19.83 -23.70
N GLN A 105 24.22 19.36 -24.92
CA GLN A 105 25.24 19.41 -25.95
C GLN A 105 25.23 20.86 -26.45
N GLU A 106 26.44 21.40 -26.58
CA GLU A 106 26.85 22.75 -27.02
C GLU A 106 26.96 23.81 -25.92
#